data_AF-A0A9D6AEW5-F1
#
_entry.id   AF-A0A9D6AEW5-F1
#
_cell.length_a   1.000
_cell.length_b   1.000
_cell.length_c   1.000
_cell.angle_alpha   90.00
_cell.angle_beta   90.00
_cell.angle_gamma   90.00
#
_symmetry.space_group_name_H-M   'P 1'
#
loop_
_entity.id
_entity.type
_entity.pdbx_description
1 polymer ?
#
loop_
_entity_poly.entity_id
_entity_poly.type
_entity_poly.pdbx_seq_one_letter_code
_entity_poly.pdbx_strand_id
1 'polypeptide(L)'
;MTSRENHDPTTVRQLYGRRQGHALRDGQVELVEKLLPQISVPTEGPITSKRLFGDDRPLHFEIGFGAGEHMAARADMLPDH
;
A
#
# COMPACT_ATOMS: atom_id res chain seq x y z
N MET A 1 -40.37 22.47 -31.92
CA MET A 1 -39.92 21.07 -31.82
C MET A 1 -38.66 21.05 -30.97
N THR A 2 -38.78 20.70 -29.70
CA THR A 2 -37.64 20.57 -28.78
C THR A 2 -37.12 19.13 -28.84
N SER A 3 -35.93 18.94 -29.40
CA SER A 3 -35.24 17.65 -29.40
C SER A 3 -34.95 17.23 -27.97
N ARG A 4 -35.49 16.09 -27.54
CA ARG A 4 -35.06 15.39 -26.32
C ARG A 4 -33.79 14.63 -26.67
N GLU A 5 -32.64 15.10 -26.21
CA GLU A 5 -31.42 14.29 -26.24
C GLU A 5 -31.62 13.09 -25.30
N ASN A 6 -31.55 11.90 -25.88
CA ASN A 6 -31.71 10.63 -25.18
C ASN A 6 -30.39 10.31 -24.46
N HIS A 7 -30.29 10.64 -23.17
CA HIS A 7 -29.18 10.19 -22.33
C HIS A 7 -29.42 8.74 -21.90
N ASP A 8 -28.99 7.79 -22.73
CA ASP A 8 -28.96 6.37 -22.35
C ASP A 8 -27.94 6.15 -21.22
N PRO A 9 -28.36 5.75 -20.01
CA PRO A 9 -27.48 5.57 -18.86
C PRO A 9 -26.43 4.47 -19.06
N THR A 10 -26.62 3.55 -20.03
CA THR A 10 -25.59 2.55 -20.39
C THR A 10 -24.45 3.11 -21.24
N THR A 11 -24.62 4.34 -21.78
CA THR A 11 -23.58 5.04 -22.56
C THR A 11 -22.81 6.05 -21.70
N VAL A 12 -23.32 6.39 -20.52
CA VAL A 12 -22.69 7.37 -19.62
C VAL A 12 -21.67 6.67 -18.72
N ARG A 13 -20.37 6.80 -19.06
CA ARG A 13 -19.26 6.47 -18.15
C ARG A 13 -19.15 7.49 -17.01
N GLN A 14 -20.20 7.62 -16.20
CA GLN A 14 -20.19 8.47 -15.02
C GLN A 14 -19.50 7.74 -13.88
N LEU A 15 -18.37 8.30 -13.44
CA LEU A 15 -17.72 7.89 -12.20
C LEU A 15 -18.49 8.52 -11.04
N TYR A 16 -19.15 7.69 -10.24
CA TYR A 16 -19.71 8.12 -8.96
C TYR A 16 -18.61 7.96 -7.90
N GLY A 17 -18.07 9.08 -7.42
CA GLY A 17 -16.99 9.11 -6.43
C GLY A 17 -15.81 9.98 -6.87
N ARG A 18 -14.68 9.84 -6.17
CA ARG A 18 -13.46 10.59 -6.52
C ARG A 18 -12.66 9.84 -7.58
N ARG A 19 -12.30 10.54 -8.65
CA ARG A 19 -11.39 10.03 -9.69
C ARG A 19 -9.97 9.79 -9.18
N GLN A 20 -9.58 10.49 -8.12
CA GLN A 20 -8.27 10.43 -7.54
C GLN A 20 -8.40 10.47 -6.01
N GLY A 21 -7.57 9.69 -5.32
CA GLY A 21 -7.44 9.76 -3.87
C GLY A 21 -6.94 11.13 -3.40
N HIS A 22 -6.87 11.30 -2.08
CA HIS A 22 -6.21 12.48 -1.53
C HIS A 22 -4.72 12.47 -1.86
N ALA A 23 -4.19 13.65 -2.16
CA ALA A 23 -2.75 13.84 -2.25
C ALA A 23 -2.10 13.45 -0.92
N LEU A 24 -0.92 12.84 -1.02
CA LEU A 24 -0.10 12.56 0.15
C LEU A 24 0.37 13.87 0.75
N ARG A 25 0.46 13.91 2.08
CA ARG A 25 1.14 15.01 2.79
C ARG A 25 2.64 14.91 2.55
N ASP A 26 3.37 16.01 2.63
CA ASP A 26 4.81 16.07 2.34
C ASP A 26 5.61 14.99 3.09
N GLY A 27 5.33 14.77 4.38
CA GLY A 27 5.99 13.71 5.15
C GLY A 27 5.68 12.29 4.65
N GLN A 28 4.48 12.04 4.12
CA GLN A 28 4.14 10.75 3.51
C GLN A 28 4.86 10.56 2.17
N VAL A 29 5.00 11.62 1.38
CA VAL A 29 5.79 11.60 0.15
C VAL A 29 7.24 11.26 0.47
N GLU A 30 7.82 11.92 1.48
CA GLU A 30 9.20 11.66 1.90
C GLU A 30 9.42 10.21 2.33
N LEU A 31 8.49 9.63 3.10
CA LEU A 31 8.57 8.22 3.50
C LEU A 31 8.51 7.28 2.29
N VAL A 32 7.63 7.55 1.32
CA VAL A 32 7.52 6.75 0.09
C VAL A 32 8.79 6.86 -0.75
N GLU A 33 9.37 8.05 -0.88
CA GLU A 33 10.54 8.26 -1.73
C GLU A 33 11.84 7.77 -1.10
N LYS A 34 12.00 7.94 0.23
CA LYS A 34 13.27 7.67 0.92
C LYS A 34 13.27 6.36 1.69
N LEU A 35 12.21 6.06 2.44
CA LEU A 35 12.19 4.91 3.34
C LEU A 35 11.74 3.64 2.62
N LEU A 36 10.66 3.70 1.84
CA LEU A 36 10.12 2.51 1.17
C LEU A 36 11.18 1.74 0.37
N PRO A 37 12.08 2.36 -0.44
CA PRO A 37 13.10 1.61 -1.16
C PRO A 37 14.06 0.81 -0.26
N GLN A 38 14.31 1.29 0.96
CA GLN A 38 15.23 0.65 1.91
C GLN A 38 14.60 -0.57 2.59
N ILE A 39 13.28 -0.56 2.78
CA ILE A 39 12.52 -1.63 3.44
C ILE A 39 11.71 -2.49 2.46
N SER A 40 11.91 -2.29 1.16
CA SER A 40 11.15 -2.99 0.12
C SER A 40 11.58 -4.45 0.04
N VAL A 41 10.58 -5.32 -0.10
CA VAL A 41 10.80 -6.76 -0.30
C VAL A 41 11.18 -7.00 -1.77
N PRO A 42 12.12 -7.92 -2.07
CA PRO A 42 12.46 -8.27 -3.45
C PRO A 42 11.25 -8.72 -4.26
N THR A 43 11.12 -8.23 -5.49
CA THR A 43 10.02 -8.59 -6.41
C THR A 43 10.18 -9.97 -7.02
N GLU A 44 11.39 -10.52 -6.99
CA GLU A 44 11.72 -11.80 -7.61
C GLU A 44 12.57 -12.69 -6.68
N GLY A 45 12.41 -14.00 -6.89
CA GLY A 45 13.09 -15.03 -6.12
C GLY A 45 12.46 -15.26 -4.74
N PRO A 46 13.08 -16.12 -3.92
CA PRO A 46 12.55 -16.46 -2.61
C PRO A 46 12.69 -15.28 -1.63
N ILE A 47 11.68 -15.14 -0.77
CA ILE A 47 11.67 -14.24 0.38
C ILE A 47 12.14 -15.05 1.58
N THR A 48 13.33 -14.73 2.10
CA THR A 48 13.93 -15.41 3.25
C THR A 48 14.42 -14.40 4.27
N SER A 49 14.41 -14.78 5.55
CA SER A 49 14.95 -14.01 6.68
C SER A 49 16.39 -13.53 6.39
N LYS A 50 17.27 -14.45 5.97
CA LYS A 50 18.66 -14.14 5.63
C LYS A 50 18.81 -13.08 4.54
N ARG A 51 17.91 -13.07 3.54
CA ARG A 51 17.96 -12.10 2.45
C ARG A 51 17.45 -10.73 2.88
N LEU A 52 16.45 -10.69 3.77
CA LEU A 52 15.82 -9.45 4.24
C LEU A 52 16.59 -8.79 5.40
N PHE A 53 17.10 -9.60 6.34
CA PHE A 53 17.63 -9.14 7.62
C PHE A 53 19.09 -9.55 7.86
N GLY A 54 19.68 -10.41 7.03
CA GLY A 54 21.10 -10.82 7.10
C GLY A 54 21.38 -12.05 7.98
N ASP A 55 20.40 -12.52 8.73
CA ASP A 55 20.49 -13.68 9.63
C ASP A 55 19.24 -14.55 9.57
N ASP A 56 19.29 -15.69 10.27
CA ASP A 56 18.13 -16.57 10.35
C ASP A 56 17.26 -16.17 11.53
N ARG A 57 16.03 -15.76 11.24
CA ARG A 57 15.01 -15.38 12.22
C ARG A 57 13.63 -15.81 11.72
N PRO A 58 12.65 -15.98 12.62
CA PRO A 58 11.25 -16.16 12.25
C PRO A 58 10.77 -15.08 11.27
N LEU A 59 9.69 -15.35 10.54
CA LEU A 59 9.04 -14.35 9.70
C LEU A 59 7.58 -14.23 10.11
N HIS A 60 7.16 -12.99 10.37
CA HIS A 60 5.78 -12.63 10.64
C HIS A 60 5.19 -11.95 9.40
N PHE A 61 4.03 -12.43 8.94
CA PHE A 61 3.33 -11.88 7.79
C PHE A 61 1.92 -11.44 8.19
N GLU A 62 1.57 -10.20 7.89
CA GLU A 62 0.28 -9.62 8.23
C GLU A 62 -0.43 -9.14 6.96
N ILE A 63 -1.59 -9.71 6.67
CA ILE A 63 -2.45 -9.31 5.55
C ILE A 63 -3.43 -8.26 6.05
N GLY A 64 -3.55 -7.14 5.34
CA GLY A 64 -4.45 -6.07 5.73
C GLY A 64 -3.95 -5.29 6.94
N PHE A 65 -2.64 -5.07 7.06
CA PHE A 65 -1.99 -4.38 8.18
C PHE A 65 -2.40 -2.91 8.39
N GLY A 66 -3.21 -2.34 7.48
CA GLY A 66 -3.71 -0.97 7.59
C GLY A 66 -2.58 0.06 7.69
N ALA A 67 -2.56 0.85 8.77
CA ALA A 67 -1.50 1.81 9.04
C ALA A 67 -0.21 1.18 9.61
N GLY A 68 -0.21 -0.12 9.92
CA GLY A 68 0.97 -0.85 10.39
C GLY A 68 1.26 -0.71 11.89
N GLU A 69 0.37 -0.07 12.67
CA GLU A 69 0.59 0.16 14.11
C GLU A 69 0.75 -1.16 14.89
N HIS A 70 -0.05 -2.17 14.56
CA HIS A 70 0.07 -3.50 15.16
C HIS A 70 1.41 -4.17 14.79
N MET A 71 1.79 -4.11 13.51
CA MET A 71 3.05 -4.65 13.03
C MET A 71 4.26 -4.00 13.72
N ALA A 72 4.25 -2.68 13.85
CA ALA A 72 5.30 -1.92 14.55
C ALA A 72 5.38 -2.33 16.04
N ALA A 73 4.24 -2.36 16.74
CA ALA A 73 4.21 -2.80 18.13
C ALA A 73 4.70 -4.24 18.32
N ARG A 74 4.43 -5.14 17.36
CA ARG A 74 4.93 -6.53 17.38
C ARG A 74 6.44 -6.59 17.18
N ALA A 75 6.99 -5.77 16.28
CA ALA A 75 8.43 -5.68 16.06
C ALA A 75 9.15 -5.18 17.33
N ASP A 76 8.59 -4.19 18.02
CA ASP A 76 9.15 -3.68 19.29
C ASP A 76 9.12 -4.73 20.41
N MET A 77 8.07 -5.55 20.47
CA MET A 77 7.93 -6.61 21.48
C MET A 77 8.86 -7.80 21.24
N LEU A 78 9.25 -8.06 19.99
CA LEU A 78 10.02 -9.22 19.58
C LEU A 78 11.16 -8.81 18.61
N PRO A 79 12.17 -8.04 19.08
CA PRO A 79 13.17 -7.42 18.20
C PRO A 79 14.11 -8.43 17.51
N ASP A 80 14.26 -9.63 18.08
CA ASP A 80 15.12 -10.70 17.56
C ASP A 80 14.32 -11.77 16.78
N HIS A 81 13.03 -11.51 16.51
CA HIS A 81 12.15 -12.41 15.75
C HIS A 81 11.81 -11.88 14.36
#